data_AF-A0A399ZIN3-F1
#
_entry.id   AF-A0A399ZIN3-F1
#
_cell.length_a   1.000
_cell.length_b   1.000
_cell.length_c   1.000
_cell.angle_alpha   90.00
_cell.angle_beta   90.00
_cell.angle_gamma   90.00
#
_symmetry.space_group_name_H-M   'P 1'
#
loop_
_entity.id
_entity.type
_entity.pdbx_description
1 polymer ?
#
loop_
_entity_poly.entity_id
_entity_poly.type
_entity_poly.pdbx_seq_one_letter_code
_entity_poly.pdbx_strand_id
1 'polypeptide(L)'
;MHPCASEKLENLCYTSPVAVVRSSDIGNYLYCRRAWWYKKQGVASENQAEMATGSELHRQHGRKVLASTLARTMGLILLALALILFVAYCTAQIL
;
A
#
# COMPACT_ATOMS: atom_id res chain seq x y z
N MET A 1 -9.25 16.71 27.49
CA MET A 1 -8.16 17.64 27.12
C MET A 1 -7.14 17.59 28.24
N HIS A 2 -6.11 16.75 28.13
CA HIS A 2 -5.09 16.61 29.17
C HIS A 2 -3.88 17.49 28.83
N PRO A 3 -3.35 18.29 29.77
CA PRO A 3 -2.20 19.14 29.52
C PRO A 3 -0.93 18.26 29.50
N CYS A 4 -0.31 18.14 28.32
CA CYS A 4 1.02 17.56 28.17
C CYS A 4 2.04 18.68 28.37
N ALA A 5 2.52 18.90 29.59
CA ALA A 5 3.51 19.92 29.90
C ALA A 5 4.54 19.41 30.91
N SER A 6 5.38 18.46 30.48
CA SER A 6 6.62 18.09 31.15
C SER A 6 7.57 17.46 30.13
N GLU A 7 8.73 18.09 29.91
CA GLU A 7 9.78 17.71 28.95
C GLU A 7 10.26 16.24 29.13
N LYS A 8 10.14 15.70 30.35
CA LYS A 8 10.47 14.31 30.68
C LYS A 8 9.40 13.30 30.22
N LEU A 9 8.16 13.75 30.03
CA LEU A 9 7.03 12.96 29.49
C LEU A 9 7.00 12.98 27.96
N GLU A 10 7.47 14.03 27.29
CA GLU A 10 7.60 14.09 25.83
C GLU A 10 8.49 12.96 25.29
N ASN A 11 9.66 12.77 25.91
CA ASN A 11 10.61 11.73 25.50
C ASN A 11 10.05 10.32 25.73
N LEU A 12 9.24 10.11 26.77
CA LEU A 12 8.64 8.82 27.09
C LEU A 12 7.54 8.42 26.08
N CYS A 13 6.80 9.40 25.55
CA CYS A 13 5.81 9.19 24.49
C CYS A 13 6.43 8.84 23.14
N TYR A 14 7.63 9.34 22.84
CA TYR A 14 8.34 9.03 21.59
C TYR A 14 9.08 7.68 21.64
N THR A 15 9.58 7.29 22.81
CA THR A 15 10.30 6.01 22.99
C THR A 15 9.39 4.82 23.29
N SER A 16 8.08 5.06 23.53
CA SER A 16 7.12 3.98 23.74
C SER A 16 6.85 3.25 22.41
N PRO A 17 6.83 1.91 22.38
CA PRO A 17 6.50 1.17 21.16
C PRO A 17 5.08 1.53 20.74
N VAL A 18 4.97 2.27 19.62
CA VAL A 18 3.68 2.64 19.06
C VAL A 18 3.02 1.36 18.54
N ALA A 19 1.82 1.07 19.01
CA ALA A 19 1.05 -0.07 18.50
C ALA A 19 0.93 0.05 16.98
N VAL A 20 1.31 -1.00 16.25
CA VAL A 20 1.27 -1.00 14.78
C VAL A 20 -0.18 -0.76 14.32
N VAL A 21 -0.41 0.35 13.62
CA VAL A 21 -1.69 0.68 13.00
C VAL A 21 -1.65 0.22 11.55
N ARG A 22 -2.60 -0.64 11.16
CA ARG A 22 -2.75 -1.06 9.76
C ARG A 22 -3.49 0.01 8.96
N SER A 23 -3.29 0.07 7.64
CA SER A 23 -4.08 0.95 6.77
C SER A 23 -5.59 0.73 6.93
N SER A 24 -6.01 -0.52 7.10
CA SER A 24 -7.40 -0.90 7.35
C SER A 24 -7.94 -0.44 8.71
N ASP A 25 -7.09 -0.13 9.69
CA ASP A 25 -7.52 0.44 10.97
C ASP A 25 -7.93 1.90 10.82
N ILE A 26 -7.24 2.67 9.98
CA ILE A 26 -7.60 4.07 9.68
C ILE A 26 -8.97 4.11 8.98
N GLY A 27 -9.16 3.28 7.95
CA GLY A 27 -10.44 3.17 7.25
C GLY A 27 -11.58 2.76 8.19
N ASN A 28 -11.34 1.77 9.06
CA ASN A 28 -12.35 1.32 10.02
C ASN A 28 -12.69 2.41 11.07
N TYR A 29 -11.70 3.19 11.51
CA TYR A 29 -11.93 4.31 12.42
C TYR A 29 -12.77 5.43 11.78
N LEU A 30 -12.44 5.79 10.53
CA LEU A 30 -13.17 6.81 9.77
C LEU A 30 -14.61 6.38 9.48
N TYR A 31 -14.83 5.08 9.17
CA TYR A 31 -16.16 4.52 8.99
C TYR A 31 -16.95 4.48 10.30
N CYS A 32 -16.38 3.87 11.35
CA CYS A 32 -17.01 3.78 12.66
C CYS A 32 -15.97 3.60 13.79
N ARG A 33 -15.78 4.65 14.58
CA ARG A 33 -14.88 4.65 15.76
C ARG A 33 -15.20 3.54 16.77
N ARG A 34 -16.49 3.24 16.98
CA ARG A 34 -16.94 2.18 17.90
C ARG A 34 -16.54 0.79 17.38
N ALA A 35 -16.80 0.50 16.11
CA ALA A 35 -16.42 -0.77 15.49
C ALA A 35 -14.89 -0.95 15.46
N TRP A 36 -14.15 0.14 15.24
CA TRP A 36 -12.69 0.13 15.39
C TRP A 36 -12.23 -0.23 16.81
N TRP A 37 -12.86 0.35 17.84
CA TRP A 37 -12.54 0.02 19.23
C TRP A 37 -12.85 -1.44 19.59
N TYR A 38 -13.97 -1.97 19.10
CA TYR A 38 -14.32 -3.39 19.25
C TYR A 38 -13.30 -4.31 18.56
N LYS A 39 -12.89 -3.97 17.33
CA LYS A 39 -11.84 -4.70 16.63
C LYS A 39 -10.50 -4.70 17.41
N LYS A 40 -10.14 -3.58 18.05
CA LYS A 40 -8.93 -3.50 18.92
C LYS A 40 -9.04 -4.37 20.16
N GLN A 41 -10.24 -4.66 20.65
CA GLN A 41 -10.50 -5.60 21.74
C GLN A 41 -10.62 -7.07 21.27
N GLY A 42 -10.40 -7.36 19.98
CA GLY A 42 -10.50 -8.71 19.42
C GLY A 42 -11.93 -9.16 19.11
N VAL A 43 -12.91 -8.26 19.19
CA VAL A 43 -14.29 -8.57 18.81
C VAL A 43 -14.38 -8.68 17.28
N ALA A 44 -14.85 -9.83 16.81
CA ALA A 44 -15.05 -10.07 15.39
C ALA A 44 -16.22 -9.23 14.84
N SER A 45 -16.10 -8.78 13.59
CA SER A 45 -17.22 -8.19 12.87
C SER A 45 -18.26 -9.27 12.55
N GLU A 46 -19.55 -8.93 12.61
CA GLU A 46 -20.60 -9.78 12.07
C GLU A 46 -20.55 -9.85 10.54
N ASN A 47 -19.97 -8.84 9.89
CA ASN A 47 -19.89 -8.73 8.44
C ASN A 47 -18.70 -9.51 7.83
N GLN A 48 -18.49 -10.76 8.23
CA GLN A 48 -17.37 -11.58 7.75
C GLN A 48 -17.49 -11.94 6.27
N ALA A 49 -18.71 -12.20 5.80
CA ALA A 49 -18.96 -12.61 4.43
C ALA A 49 -18.57 -11.52 3.41
N GLU A 50 -18.96 -10.26 3.64
CA GLU A 50 -18.58 -9.18 2.73
C GLU A 50 -17.08 -8.86 2.83
N MET A 51 -16.49 -8.93 4.03
CA MET A 51 -15.04 -8.72 4.18
C MET A 51 -14.21 -9.78 3.46
N ALA A 52 -14.62 -11.05 3.50
CA ALA A 52 -13.98 -12.13 2.76
C ALA A 52 -14.13 -11.91 1.23
N THR A 53 -15.33 -11.52 0.80
CA THR A 53 -15.62 -11.19 -0.61
C THR A 53 -14.75 -10.02 -1.10
N GLY A 54 -14.67 -8.94 -0.33
CA GLY A 54 -13.82 -7.79 -0.64
C GLY A 54 -12.33 -8.15 -0.70
N SER A 55 -11.87 -9.00 0.22
CA SER A 55 -10.48 -9.48 0.23
C SER A 55 -10.15 -10.29 -1.03
N GLU A 56 -11.08 -11.15 -1.47
CA GLU A 56 -10.91 -11.92 -2.70
C GLU A 56 -10.90 -11.02 -3.94
N LEU A 57 -11.82 -10.04 -4.03
CA LEU A 57 -11.83 -9.06 -5.10
C LEU A 57 -10.51 -8.27 -5.17
N HIS A 58 -9.99 -7.81 -4.03
CA HIS A 58 -8.70 -7.14 -3.96
C HIS A 58 -7.55 -8.05 -4.42
N ARG A 59 -7.57 -9.34 -4.06
CA ARG A 59 -6.57 -10.31 -4.50
C ARG A 59 -6.60 -10.53 -6.01
N GLN A 60 -7.79 -10.66 -6.60
CA GLN A 60 -7.97 -10.76 -8.04
C GLN A 60 -7.50 -9.51 -8.77
N HIS A 61 -7.85 -8.32 -8.27
CA HIS A 61 -7.39 -7.06 -8.81
C HIS A 61 -5.86 -6.94 -8.73
N GLY A 62 -5.26 -7.29 -7.59
CA GLY A 62 -3.81 -7.30 -7.39
C GLY A 62 -3.07 -8.14 -8.42
N ARG A 63 -3.59 -9.33 -8.77
CA ARG A 63 -3.03 -10.17 -9.84
C ARG A 63 -3.03 -9.46 -11.20
N LYS A 64 -4.10 -8.73 -11.53
CA LYS A 64 -4.20 -7.95 -12.77
C LYS A 64 -3.21 -6.78 -12.78
N VAL A 65 -3.05 -6.09 -11.65
CA VAL A 65 -2.07 -5.00 -11.51
C VAL A 65 -0.64 -5.51 -11.69
N LEU A 66 -0.29 -6.66 -11.11
CA LEU A 66 1.03 -7.28 -11.29
C LEU A 66 1.28 -7.65 -12.75
N ALA A 67 0.32 -8.30 -13.41
CA ALA A 67 0.43 -8.64 -14.83
C ALA A 67 0.58 -7.40 -15.71
N SER A 68 -0.21 -6.35 -15.45
CA SER A 68 -0.13 -5.08 -16.17
C SER A 68 1.22 -4.39 -15.98
N THR A 69 1.74 -4.38 -14.75
CA THR A 69 3.05 -3.81 -14.44
C THR A 69 4.15 -4.56 -15.17
N LEU A 70 4.13 -5.89 -15.13
CA LEU A 70 5.10 -6.72 -15.85
C LEU A 70 5.06 -6.47 -17.36
N ALA A 71 3.87 -6.51 -17.96
CA ALA A 71 3.70 -6.25 -19.39
C ALA A 71 4.21 -4.86 -19.79
N ARG A 72 3.89 -3.83 -18.99
CA ARG A 72 4.37 -2.45 -19.20
C ARG A 72 5.89 -2.37 -19.09
N THR A 73 6.50 -3.00 -18.09
CA THR A 73 7.97 -3.01 -17.94
C THR A 73 8.66 -3.69 -19.12
N MET A 74 8.15 -4.85 -19.57
CA MET A 74 8.68 -5.54 -20.76
C MET A 74 8.54 -4.68 -22.02
N GLY A 75 7.38 -4.04 -22.21
CA GLY A 75 7.17 -3.13 -23.35
C GLY A 75 8.15 -1.96 -23.36
N LEU A 76 8.43 -1.35 -22.21
CA LEU A 76 9.41 -0.27 -22.09
C LEU A 76 10.85 -0.73 -22.37
N ILE A 77 11.22 -1.93 -21.90
CA ILE A 77 12.54 -2.52 -22.20
C ILE A 77 12.69 -2.77 -23.70
N LEU A 78 11.70 -3.40 -24.32
CA LEU A 78 11.73 -3.68 -25.76
C LEU A 78 11.78 -2.39 -26.58
N LEU A 79 11.02 -1.37 -26.20
CA LEU A 79 11.06 -0.05 -26.83
C LEU A 79 12.46 0.59 -26.71
N ALA A 80 13.06 0.56 -25.52
CA ALA A 80 14.41 1.08 -25.31
C ALA A 80 15.45 0.35 -26.18
N LEU A 81 15.39 -0.98 -26.24
CA LEU A 81 16.27 -1.78 -27.10
C LEU A 81 16.08 -1.44 -28.58
N ALA A 82 14.85 -1.30 -29.05
CA ALA A 82 14.56 -0.91 -30.43
C ALA A 82 15.15 0.46 -30.77
N LEU A 83 15.02 1.45 -29.87
CA LEU A 83 15.61 2.77 -30.06
C LEU A 83 17.15 2.73 -30.08
N ILE A 84 17.77 1.97 -29.19
CA ILE A 84 19.24 1.80 -29.16
C ILE A 84 19.74 1.19 -30.47
N LEU A 85 19.11 0.09 -30.92
CA LEU A 85 19.47 -0.57 -32.18
C LEU A 85 19.26 0.35 -33.38
N PHE A 86 18.16 1.12 -33.40
CA PHE A 86 17.88 2.08 -34.46
C PHE A 86 18.97 3.16 -34.53
N VAL A 87 19.36 3.74 -33.40
CA VAL A 87 20.44 4.73 -33.33
C VAL A 87 21.78 4.11 -33.75
N ALA A 88 22.10 2.90 -33.29
CA ALA A 88 23.32 2.20 -33.68
C ALA A 88 23.37 1.92 -35.19
N TYR A 89 22.23 1.53 -35.78
CA TYR A 89 22.12 1.33 -37.22
C TYR A 89 22.32 2.64 -38.00
N CYS A 90 21.62 3.71 -37.61
CA CYS A 90 21.76 5.01 -38.27
C CYS A 90 23.20 5.55 -38.19
N THR A 91 23.84 5.41 -37.03
CA THR A 91 25.24 5.84 -36.85
C THR A 91 26.20 5.04 -37.72
N ALA A 92 26.02 3.72 -37.82
CA ALA A 92 26.84 2.85 -38.68
C ALA A 92 26.64 3.06 -40.20
N GLN A 93 25.55 3.69 -40.63
CA GLN A 93 25.30 4.04 -42.04
C GLN A 93 25.85 5.42 -42.42
N ILE A 94 26.04 6.31 -41.43
CA ILE A 94 26.47 7.70 -41.65
C ILE A 94 27.99 7.84 -41.54
N LEU A 95 28.64 7.07 -40.65
CA LEU A 95 30.10 7.01 -40.50
C LEU A 95 30.71 6.04 -41.53
#